data_AF-A0AAQ3KS92-F1
#
_entry.id   AF-A0AAQ3KS92-F1
#
_cell.length_a   1.000
_cell.length_b   1.000
_cell.length_c   1.000
_cell.angle_alpha   90.00
_cell.angle_beta   90.00
_cell.angle_gamma   90.00
#
_symmetry.space_group_name_H-M   'P 1'
#
loop_
_entity.id
_entity.type
_entity.pdbx_description
1 polymer ?
#
loop_
_entity_poly.entity_id
_entity_poly.type
_entity_poly.pdbx_seq_one_letter_code
_entity_poly.pdbx_strand_id
1 'polypeptide(L)'
;MPRKKVKLAWITNDAIRRATLKSRRRGMIKKLQELSILCDVKACMVMYAPQEHEPVAWPSLPDAERMMGRFMSLPEIERKWKMVNQEVFIRKRIANLQDQLRRQERENRDAEIAMMLVEGLRGRSLHDLSIEDASALSWTVDTKLRAIYEKREKLWRIPVAPPPQQERMMQQTAMERTISMMSPEEARHVFGVQFP
;
A
#
# COMPACT_ATOMS: atom_id res chain seq x y z
N MET A 1 22.44 -15.11 -3.75
CA MET A 1 22.11 -15.01 -2.30
C MET A 1 21.49 -13.66 -2.02
N PRO A 2 20.36 -13.57 -1.28
CA PRO A 2 19.75 -12.28 -0.92
C PRO A 2 20.73 -11.45 -0.10
N ARG A 3 21.00 -10.21 -0.50
CA ARG A 3 21.87 -9.31 0.27
C ARG A 3 21.16 -8.93 1.57
N LYS A 4 21.78 -9.24 2.72
CA LYS A 4 21.28 -8.79 4.02
C LYS A 4 21.21 -7.25 4.04
N LYS A 5 20.08 -6.72 4.50
CA LYS A 5 19.87 -5.27 4.63
C LYS A 5 20.96 -4.69 5.56
N VAL A 6 21.66 -3.68 5.07
CA VAL A 6 22.75 -3.02 5.81
C VAL A 6 22.16 -2.10 6.89
N LYS A 7 22.60 -2.27 8.14
CA LYS A 7 22.37 -1.30 9.22
C LYS A 7 23.27 -0.09 9.00
N LEU A 8 22.68 1.09 8.84
CA LEU A 8 23.42 2.35 8.69
C LEU A 8 23.77 2.90 10.07
N ALA A 9 24.76 2.28 10.70
CA ALA A 9 25.35 2.66 11.98
C ALA A 9 26.88 2.53 11.89
N TRP A 10 27.59 3.07 12.89
CA TRP A 10 29.04 2.91 12.99
C TRP A 10 29.44 1.42 13.01
N ILE A 11 30.40 1.03 12.17
CA ILE A 11 30.94 -0.33 12.15
C ILE A 11 32.02 -0.40 13.24
N THR A 12 31.75 -1.08 14.33
CA THR A 12 32.66 -1.18 15.49
C THR A 12 33.95 -1.93 15.15
N ASN A 13 33.86 -3.01 14.36
CA ASN A 13 35.04 -3.77 13.93
C ASN A 13 35.87 -2.99 12.91
N ASP A 14 37.10 -2.66 13.29
CA ASP A 14 38.04 -1.85 12.50
C ASP A 14 38.43 -2.45 11.16
N ALA A 15 38.71 -3.76 11.10
CA ALA A 15 39.10 -4.44 9.87
C ALA A 15 37.94 -4.42 8.86
N ILE A 16 36.73 -4.74 9.32
CA ILE A 16 35.51 -4.69 8.50
C ILE A 16 35.22 -3.25 8.07
N ARG A 17 35.37 -2.27 8.98
CA ARG A 17 35.16 -0.85 8.68
C ARG A 17 36.10 -0.37 7.58
N ARG A 18 37.40 -0.69 7.65
CA ARG A 18 38.39 -0.35 6.61
C ARG A 18 38.06 -0.98 5.25
N ALA A 19 37.79 -2.29 5.22
CA ALA A 19 37.44 -3.00 3.99
C ALA A 19 36.14 -2.44 3.36
N THR A 20 35.16 -2.12 4.21
CA THR A 20 33.89 -1.52 3.79
C THR A 20 34.10 -0.10 3.25
N LEU A 21 34.94 0.72 3.89
CA LEU A 21 35.27 2.05 3.42
C LEU A 21 35.92 2.00 2.03
N LYS A 22 36.93 1.14 1.84
CA LYS A 22 37.63 0.97 0.55
C LYS A 22 36.67 0.56 -0.57
N SER A 23 35.81 -0.43 -0.32
CA SER A 23 34.85 -0.91 -1.31
C SER A 23 33.74 0.11 -1.62
N ARG A 24 33.19 0.78 -0.59
CA ARG A 24 32.16 1.81 -0.76
C ARG A 24 32.69 3.06 -1.44
N ARG A 25 33.90 3.50 -1.11
CA ARG A 25 34.58 4.63 -1.75
C ARG A 25 34.70 4.40 -3.25
N ARG A 26 35.20 3.23 -3.65
CA ARG A 26 35.30 2.84 -5.08
C ARG A 26 33.92 2.85 -5.75
N GLY A 27 32.91 2.28 -5.10
CA GLY A 27 31.55 2.27 -5.61
C GLY A 27 30.95 3.68 -5.75
N MET A 28 31.22 4.57 -4.80
CA MET A 28 30.73 5.95 -4.83
C MET A 28 31.39 6.77 -5.94
N ILE A 29 32.71 6.65 -6.12
CA ILE A 29 33.43 7.28 -7.24
C ILE A 29 32.85 6.80 -8.57
N LYS A 30 32.66 5.49 -8.74
CA LYS A 30 32.06 4.93 -9.96
C LYS A 30 30.67 5.49 -10.22
N LYS A 31 29.81 5.56 -9.19
CA LYS A 31 28.45 6.11 -9.31
C LYS A 31 28.45 7.60 -9.63
N LEU A 32 29.39 8.35 -9.07
CA LEU A 32 29.53 9.78 -9.36
C LEU A 32 29.99 10.03 -10.79
N GLN A 33 30.94 9.21 -11.28
CA GLN A 33 31.40 9.25 -12.66
C GLN A 33 30.26 8.89 -13.62
N GLU A 34 29.52 7.81 -13.36
CA GLU A 34 28.33 7.44 -14.14
C GLU A 34 27.30 8.58 -14.17
N LEU A 35 26.99 9.18 -13.01
CA LEU A 35 26.04 10.30 -12.92
C LEU A 35 26.52 11.52 -13.72
N SER A 36 27.80 11.87 -13.59
CA SER A 36 28.40 13.00 -14.30
C SER A 36 28.30 12.82 -15.81
N ILE A 37 28.57 11.61 -16.31
CA ILE A 37 28.53 11.29 -17.76
C ILE A 37 27.09 11.21 -18.26
N LEU A 38 26.22 10.45 -17.58
CA LEU A 38 24.86 10.18 -18.07
C LEU A 38 23.94 11.40 -18.03
N CYS A 39 24.17 12.30 -17.07
CA CYS A 39 23.35 13.49 -16.89
C CYS A 39 24.03 14.78 -17.35
N ASP A 40 25.26 14.69 -17.88
CA ASP A 40 26.10 15.84 -18.24
C ASP A 40 26.19 16.90 -17.12
N VAL A 41 26.46 16.43 -15.90
CA VAL A 41 26.58 17.29 -14.72
C VAL A 41 28.01 17.32 -14.21
N LYS A 42 28.45 18.52 -13.82
CA LYS A 42 29.73 18.69 -13.10
C LYS A 42 29.54 18.23 -11.66
N ALA A 43 30.31 17.21 -11.27
CA ALA A 43 30.26 16.67 -9.91
C ALA A 43 31.68 16.45 -9.36
N CYS A 44 31.83 16.62 -8.06
CA CYS A 44 33.06 16.30 -7.34
C CYS A 44 32.74 15.65 -5.99
N MET A 45 33.71 14.95 -5.43
CA MET A 45 33.61 14.36 -4.10
C MET A 45 34.89 14.63 -3.34
N VAL A 46 34.76 14.98 -2.06
CA VAL A 46 35.86 15.04 -1.09
C VAL A 46 35.47 14.17 0.10
N MET A 47 36.33 13.22 0.46
CA MET A 47 36.10 12.27 1.54
C MET A 47 37.26 12.27 2.52
N TYR A 48 36.95 12.59 3.78
CA TYR A 48 37.87 12.43 4.90
C TYR A 48 37.63 11.08 5.58
N ALA A 49 38.71 10.42 6.00
CA ALA A 49 38.64 9.16 6.72
C ALA A 49 39.52 9.23 7.98
N PRO A 50 39.11 8.62 9.11
CA PRO A 50 39.86 8.72 10.38
C PRO A 50 41.29 8.16 10.35
N GLN A 51 41.64 7.35 9.35
CA GLN A 51 42.95 6.70 9.23
C GLN A 51 43.76 7.20 8.03
N GLU A 52 43.33 8.31 7.41
CA GLU A 52 43.99 8.91 6.26
C GLU A 52 44.34 10.37 6.58
N HIS A 53 45.60 10.74 6.36
CA HIS A 53 46.07 12.11 6.59
C HIS A 53 45.54 13.10 5.55
N GLU A 54 45.35 12.63 4.32
CA GLU A 54 44.84 13.42 3.21
C GLU A 54 43.43 12.97 2.80
N PRO A 55 42.55 13.91 2.39
CA PRO A 55 41.25 13.54 1.86
C PRO A 55 41.39 12.88 0.49
N VAL A 56 40.54 11.89 0.23
CA VAL A 56 40.36 11.40 -1.13
C VAL A 56 39.41 12.33 -1.87
N ALA A 57 39.91 12.90 -2.97
CA ALA A 57 39.12 13.73 -3.86
C ALA A 57 38.92 13.06 -5.23
N TRP A 58 37.80 13.38 -5.87
CA TRP A 58 37.50 13.01 -7.26
C TRP A 58 36.84 14.20 -7.98
N PRO A 59 37.16 14.48 -9.26
CA PRO A 59 38.09 13.76 -10.15
C PRO A 59 39.55 13.87 -9.75
N SER A 60 39.94 15.04 -9.27
CA SER A 60 41.23 15.35 -8.65
C SER A 60 40.99 16.35 -7.53
N LEU A 61 41.96 16.54 -6.63
CA LEU A 61 41.85 17.55 -5.57
C LEU A 61 41.69 18.98 -6.16
N PRO A 62 42.53 19.44 -7.12
CA PRO A 62 42.38 20.76 -7.72
C PRO A 62 41.04 20.97 -8.43
N ASP A 63 40.51 19.94 -9.10
CA ASP A 63 39.23 20.06 -9.79
C ASP A 63 38.06 20.11 -8.81
N ALA A 64 38.13 19.33 -7.73
CA ALA A 64 37.14 19.38 -6.66
C ALA A 64 37.15 20.75 -5.97
N GLU A 65 38.33 21.30 -5.66
CA GLU A 65 38.48 22.64 -5.10
C GLU A 65 37.93 23.72 -6.02
N ARG A 66 38.24 23.66 -7.31
CA ARG A 66 37.71 24.60 -8.32
C ARG A 66 36.18 24.55 -8.37
N MET A 67 35.60 23.35 -8.36
CA MET A 67 34.16 23.17 -8.41
C MET A 67 33.49 23.65 -7.11
N MET A 68 34.10 23.35 -5.98
CA MET A 68 33.64 23.82 -4.67
C MET A 68 33.75 25.35 -4.54
N GLY A 69 34.82 25.95 -5.04
CA GLY A 69 34.98 27.41 -5.11
C GLY A 69 33.87 28.07 -5.93
N ARG A 70 33.56 27.52 -7.11
CA ARG A 70 32.43 27.97 -7.93
C ARG A 70 31.08 27.78 -7.24
N PHE A 71 30.89 26.70 -6.50
CA PHE A 71 29.67 26.47 -5.72
C PHE A 71 29.56 27.49 -4.57
N MET A 72 30.66 27.77 -3.89
CA MET A 72 30.70 28.72 -2.77
C MET A 72 30.51 30.17 -3.23
N SER A 73 30.86 30.51 -4.48
CA SER A 73 30.59 31.84 -5.04
C SER A 73 29.11 32.09 -5.40
N LEU A 74 28.25 31.07 -5.37
CA LEU A 74 26.81 31.24 -5.63
C LEU A 74 26.10 31.91 -4.43
N PRO A 75 24.99 32.65 -4.67
CA PRO A 75 24.15 33.17 -3.60
C PRO A 75 23.67 32.08 -2.63
N GLU A 76 23.49 32.44 -1.37
CA GLU A 76 23.14 31.47 -0.32
C GLU A 76 21.83 30.73 -0.59
N ILE A 77 20.83 31.42 -1.14
CA ILE A 77 19.53 30.83 -1.51
C ILE A 77 19.70 29.71 -2.54
N GLU A 78 20.52 29.95 -3.58
CA GLU A 78 20.81 28.96 -4.62
C GLU A 78 21.57 27.76 -4.05
N ARG A 79 22.54 28.00 -3.17
CA ARG A 79 23.29 26.93 -2.50
C ARG A 79 22.37 26.08 -1.63
N LYS A 80 21.47 26.69 -0.85
CA LYS A 80 20.68 25.99 0.18
C LYS A 80 19.44 25.28 -0.34
N TRP A 81 18.76 25.77 -1.39
CA TRP A 81 17.49 25.19 -1.85
C TRP A 81 17.58 23.67 -2.06
N LYS A 82 18.62 23.20 -2.77
CA LYS A 82 18.77 21.77 -3.13
C LYS A 82 19.83 21.04 -2.30
N MET A 83 20.41 21.68 -1.29
CA MET A 83 21.43 21.06 -0.45
C MET A 83 20.79 20.08 0.52
N VAL A 84 21.24 18.83 0.48
CA VAL A 84 20.91 17.82 1.49
C VAL A 84 22.13 17.62 2.36
N ASN A 85 22.00 17.91 3.65
CA ASN A 85 23.03 17.58 4.64
C ASN A 85 22.65 16.28 5.39
N GLN A 86 23.60 15.74 6.15
CA GLN A 86 23.39 14.51 6.91
C GLN A 86 22.29 14.65 7.95
N GLU A 87 22.17 15.82 8.59
CA GLU A 87 21.16 16.07 9.62
C GLU A 87 19.74 15.98 9.04
N VAL A 88 19.45 16.71 7.96
CA VAL A 88 18.16 16.69 7.28
C VAL A 88 17.84 15.27 6.77
N PHE A 89 18.83 14.58 6.22
CA PHE A 89 18.65 13.20 5.77
C PHE A 89 18.28 12.26 6.92
N ILE A 90 18.98 12.35 8.06
CA ILE A 90 18.73 11.51 9.23
C ILE A 90 17.36 11.84 9.84
N ARG A 91 17.01 13.13 10.00
CA ARG A 91 15.69 13.56 10.48
C ARG A 91 14.56 13.00 9.61
N LYS A 92 14.66 13.14 8.29
CA LYS A 92 13.69 12.58 7.34
C LYS A 92 13.57 11.07 7.48
N ARG A 93 14.69 10.38 7.68
CA ARG A 93 14.68 8.93 7.85
C ARG A 93 14.05 8.50 9.18
N ILE A 94 14.31 9.22 10.27
CA ILE A 94 13.66 8.98 11.56
C ILE A 94 12.15 9.11 11.41
N ALA A 95 11.68 10.21 10.79
CA ALA A 95 10.26 10.41 10.52
C ALA A 95 9.65 9.24 9.73
N ASN A 96 10.30 8.83 8.63
CA ASN A 96 9.84 7.68 7.83
C ASN A 96 9.79 6.37 8.63
N LEU A 97 10.77 6.12 9.52
CA LEU A 97 10.77 4.93 10.36
C LEU A 97 9.67 4.98 11.43
N GLN A 98 9.41 6.16 12.00
CA GLN A 98 8.29 6.37 12.92
C GLN A 98 6.94 6.16 12.23
N ASP A 99 6.79 6.62 10.98
CA ASP A 99 5.58 6.35 10.18
C ASP A 99 5.39 4.86 9.91
N GLN A 100 6.48 4.15 9.57
CA GLN A 100 6.44 2.70 9.39
C GLN A 100 6.05 1.98 10.67
N LEU A 101 6.60 2.38 11.82
CA LEU A 101 6.25 1.82 13.11
C LEU A 101 4.77 2.03 13.43
N ARG A 102 4.27 3.27 13.34
CA ARG A 102 2.85 3.60 13.55
C ARG A 102 1.92 2.80 12.63
N ARG A 103 2.34 2.56 11.39
CA ARG A 103 1.58 1.75 10.45
C ARG A 103 1.53 0.29 10.89
N GLN A 104 2.66 -0.29 11.31
CA GLN A 104 2.70 -1.66 11.81
C GLN A 104 1.88 -1.82 13.10
N GLU A 105 1.92 -0.84 14.01
CA GLU A 105 1.10 -0.84 15.23
C GLU A 105 -0.39 -0.86 14.90
N ARG A 106 -0.84 -0.04 13.91
CA ARG A 106 -2.23 -0.08 13.44
C ARG A 106 -2.59 -1.41 12.79
N GLU A 107 -1.75 -1.93 11.90
CA GLU A 107 -2.00 -3.22 11.24
C GLU A 107 -2.08 -4.37 12.25
N ASN A 108 -1.22 -4.36 13.28
CA ASN A 108 -1.29 -5.31 14.38
C ASN A 108 -2.59 -5.15 15.17
N ARG A 109 -2.97 -3.92 15.49
CA ARG A 109 -4.20 -3.63 16.23
C ARG A 109 -5.45 -4.11 15.49
N ASP A 110 -5.51 -3.86 14.18
CA ASP A 110 -6.59 -4.33 13.32
C ASP A 110 -6.65 -5.87 13.30
N ALA A 111 -5.48 -6.53 13.28
CA ALA A 111 -5.39 -7.99 13.34
C ALA A 111 -5.86 -8.55 14.69
N GLU A 112 -5.49 -7.92 15.81
CA GLU A 112 -5.96 -8.29 17.15
C GLU A 112 -7.48 -8.22 17.26
N ILE A 113 -8.08 -7.09 16.84
CA ILE A 113 -9.53 -6.91 16.88
C ILE A 113 -10.24 -7.91 15.94
N ALA A 114 -9.66 -8.20 14.77
CA ALA A 114 -10.18 -9.22 13.87
C ALA A 114 -10.11 -10.63 14.48
N MET A 115 -9.04 -10.95 15.22
CA MET A 115 -8.94 -12.21 15.96
C MET A 115 -10.00 -12.30 17.05
N MET A 116 -10.20 -11.23 17.84
CA MET A 116 -11.24 -11.17 18.87
C MET A 116 -12.64 -11.39 18.28
N LEU A 117 -12.94 -10.78 17.12
CA LEU A 117 -14.20 -11.01 16.41
C LEU A 117 -14.40 -12.49 16.09
N VAL A 118 -13.39 -13.16 15.53
CA VAL A 118 -13.47 -14.58 15.18
C VAL A 118 -13.64 -15.45 16.43
N GLU A 119 -12.97 -15.14 17.53
CA GLU A 119 -13.13 -15.85 18.80
C GLU A 119 -14.53 -15.67 19.40
N GLY A 120 -15.06 -14.44 19.38
CA GLY A 120 -16.43 -14.16 19.83
C GLY A 120 -17.46 -14.91 19.00
N LEU A 121 -17.28 -14.98 17.67
CA LEU A 121 -18.13 -15.80 16.79
C LEU A 121 -18.04 -17.31 17.07
N ARG A 122 -16.93 -17.78 17.65
CA ARG A 122 -16.76 -19.16 18.13
C ARG A 122 -17.35 -19.39 19.53
N GLY A 123 -17.94 -18.37 20.14
CA GLY A 123 -18.55 -18.45 21.46
C GLY A 123 -17.61 -18.16 22.63
N ARG A 124 -16.42 -17.59 22.39
CA ARG A 124 -15.58 -17.07 23.47
C ARG A 124 -16.34 -15.98 24.22
N SER A 125 -16.27 -16.00 25.55
CA SER A 125 -16.82 -14.92 26.37
C SER A 125 -16.00 -13.62 26.21
N LEU A 126 -16.69 -12.46 26.21
CA LEU A 126 -16.10 -11.13 25.94
C LEU A 126 -16.09 -10.22 27.19
N HIS A 127 -16.36 -10.77 28.37
CA HIS A 127 -16.47 -10.00 29.62
C HIS A 127 -15.12 -9.46 30.13
N ASP A 128 -14.02 -10.01 29.63
CA ASP A 128 -12.64 -9.68 29.97
C ASP A 128 -12.04 -8.59 29.07
N LEU A 129 -12.80 -8.07 28.10
CA LEU A 129 -12.33 -7.01 27.21
C LEU A 129 -12.20 -5.67 27.94
N SER A 130 -11.15 -4.93 27.58
CA SER A 130 -11.07 -3.53 27.97
C SER A 130 -12.15 -2.70 27.25
N ILE A 131 -12.49 -1.53 27.81
CA ILE A 131 -13.44 -0.61 27.17
C ILE A 131 -12.96 -0.22 25.76
N GLU A 132 -11.65 -0.06 25.57
CA GLU A 132 -11.07 0.27 24.28
C GLU A 132 -11.23 -0.88 23.27
N ASP A 133 -10.92 -2.12 23.69
CA ASP A 133 -11.12 -3.32 22.86
C ASP A 133 -12.60 -3.52 22.50
N ALA A 134 -13.48 -3.40 23.48
CA ALA A 134 -14.92 -3.55 23.28
C ALA A 134 -15.47 -2.50 22.30
N SER A 135 -15.02 -1.24 22.40
CA SER A 135 -15.43 -0.17 21.49
C SER A 135 -14.93 -0.41 20.07
N ALA A 136 -13.66 -0.81 19.90
CA ALA A 136 -13.09 -1.12 18.60
C ALA A 136 -13.74 -2.36 17.95
N LEU A 137 -14.04 -3.38 18.75
CA LEU A 137 -14.75 -4.57 18.31
C LEU A 137 -16.19 -4.25 17.88
N SER A 138 -16.92 -3.45 18.67
CA SER A 138 -18.27 -2.97 18.32
C SER A 138 -18.27 -2.26 16.97
N TRP A 139 -17.37 -1.29 16.78
CA TRP A 139 -17.22 -0.57 15.52
C TRP A 139 -16.95 -1.51 14.34
N THR A 140 -16.09 -2.51 14.56
CA THR A 140 -15.74 -3.50 13.54
C THR A 140 -16.96 -4.35 13.16
N VAL A 141 -17.72 -4.83 14.15
CA VAL A 141 -18.97 -5.59 13.94
C VAL A 141 -19.96 -4.74 13.14
N ASP A 142 -20.22 -3.51 13.56
CA ASP A 142 -21.16 -2.60 12.90
C ASP A 142 -20.75 -2.34 11.43
N THR A 143 -19.46 -2.13 11.20
CA THR A 143 -18.91 -1.93 9.86
C THR A 143 -19.11 -3.16 8.98
N LYS A 144 -18.85 -4.37 9.49
CA LYS A 144 -19.04 -5.62 8.76
C LYS A 144 -20.51 -5.89 8.48
N LEU A 145 -21.39 -5.67 9.46
CA LEU A 145 -22.84 -5.82 9.31
C LEU A 145 -23.38 -4.87 8.23
N ARG A 146 -22.97 -3.59 8.25
CA ARG A 146 -23.35 -2.62 7.21
C ARG A 146 -22.94 -3.09 5.83
N ALA A 147 -21.70 -3.56 5.66
CA ALA A 147 -21.21 -4.08 4.39
C ALA A 147 -22.01 -5.32 3.92
N ILE A 148 -22.41 -6.20 4.84
CA ILE A 148 -23.28 -7.35 4.53
C ILE A 148 -24.64 -6.87 4.05
N TYR A 149 -25.26 -5.90 4.73
CA TYR A 149 -26.56 -5.36 4.34
C TYR A 149 -26.52 -4.65 2.99
N GLU A 150 -25.50 -3.85 2.72
CA GLU A 150 -25.30 -3.20 1.42
C GLU A 150 -25.10 -4.23 0.29
N LYS A 151 -24.32 -5.28 0.55
CA LYS A 151 -24.11 -6.36 -0.42
C LYS A 151 -25.41 -7.13 -0.67
N ARG A 152 -26.19 -7.37 0.37
CA ARG A 152 -27.53 -7.96 0.26
C ARG A 152 -28.37 -7.10 -0.67
N GLU A 153 -28.57 -5.83 -0.37
CA GLU A 153 -29.41 -4.93 -1.20
C GLU A 153 -29.01 -4.92 -2.69
N LYS A 154 -27.69 -4.90 -2.98
CA LYS A 154 -27.19 -4.97 -4.36
C LYS A 154 -27.55 -6.27 -5.07
N LEU A 155 -27.48 -7.40 -4.38
CA LEU A 155 -27.84 -8.71 -4.93
C LEU A 155 -29.36 -8.84 -5.14
N TRP A 156 -30.16 -8.32 -4.23
CA TRP A 156 -31.63 -8.35 -4.33
C TRP A 156 -32.18 -7.42 -5.42
N ARG A 157 -31.40 -6.44 -5.87
CA ARG A 157 -31.72 -5.55 -6.99
C ARG A 157 -31.36 -6.09 -8.37
N ILE A 158 -30.82 -7.31 -8.48
CA ILE A 158 -30.62 -7.96 -9.79
C ILE A 158 -32.02 -8.29 -10.36
N PRO A 159 -32.42 -7.70 -11.50
CA PRO A 159 -33.69 -8.07 -12.12
C PRO A 159 -33.62 -9.55 -12.46
N VAL A 160 -34.57 -10.35 -11.96
CA VAL A 160 -34.76 -11.71 -12.46
C VAL A 160 -35.07 -11.57 -13.94
N ALA A 161 -34.16 -12.04 -14.80
CA ALA A 161 -34.35 -11.92 -16.24
C ALA A 161 -35.69 -12.56 -16.60
N PRO A 162 -36.55 -11.87 -17.36
CA PRO A 162 -37.81 -12.45 -17.79
C PRO A 162 -37.55 -13.80 -18.50
N PRO A 163 -38.40 -14.82 -18.28
CA PRO A 163 -38.21 -16.12 -18.92
C PRO A 163 -38.08 -15.96 -20.44
N PRO A 164 -37.23 -16.76 -21.12
CA PRO A 164 -37.06 -16.73 -22.56
C PRO A 164 -38.40 -16.75 -23.30
N GLN A 165 -38.49 -16.08 -24.45
CA GLN A 165 -39.72 -16.03 -25.26
C GLN A 165 -40.30 -17.42 -25.57
N GLN A 166 -39.45 -18.45 -25.72
CA GLN A 166 -39.86 -19.84 -25.91
C GLN A 166 -40.61 -20.42 -24.70
N GLU A 167 -40.16 -20.15 -23.48
CA GLU A 167 -40.87 -20.57 -22.27
C GLU A 167 -42.18 -19.80 -22.09
N ARG A 168 -42.20 -18.49 -22.41
CA ARG A 168 -43.43 -17.70 -22.40
C ARG A 168 -44.46 -18.21 -23.41
N MET A 169 -44.02 -18.54 -24.63
CA MET A 169 -44.89 -19.15 -25.65
C MET A 169 -45.37 -20.53 -25.22
N MET A 170 -44.51 -21.37 -24.64
CA MET A 170 -44.92 -22.69 -24.13
C MET A 170 -45.94 -22.56 -22.99
N GLN A 171 -45.76 -21.60 -22.08
CA GLN A 171 -46.71 -21.34 -20.99
C GLN A 171 -48.04 -20.77 -21.50
N GLN A 172 -48.02 -19.85 -22.46
CA GLN A 172 -49.24 -19.36 -23.12
C GLN A 172 -49.97 -20.48 -23.86
N THR A 173 -49.24 -21.29 -24.63
CA THR A 173 -49.83 -22.44 -25.37
C THR A 173 -50.40 -23.48 -24.41
N ALA A 174 -49.73 -23.75 -23.29
CA ALA A 174 -50.22 -24.66 -22.26
C ALA A 174 -51.48 -24.10 -21.57
N MET A 175 -51.51 -22.81 -21.28
CA MET A 175 -52.68 -22.13 -20.72
C MET A 175 -53.87 -22.17 -21.70
N GLU A 176 -53.66 -21.87 -22.98
CA GLU A 176 -54.68 -21.94 -24.03
C GLU A 176 -55.22 -23.36 -24.22
N ARG A 177 -54.34 -24.37 -24.22
CA ARG A 177 -54.75 -25.78 -24.27
C ARG A 177 -55.57 -26.18 -23.04
N THR A 178 -55.21 -25.68 -21.86
CA THR A 178 -55.93 -25.95 -20.62
C THR A 178 -57.31 -25.30 -20.66
N ILE A 179 -57.40 -24.04 -21.10
CA ILE A 179 -58.68 -23.34 -21.30
C ILE A 179 -59.56 -24.08 -22.32
N SER A 180 -58.99 -24.59 -23.42
CA SER A 180 -59.74 -25.34 -24.45
C SER A 180 -60.27 -26.70 -23.99
N MET A 181 -59.71 -27.28 -22.92
CA MET A 181 -60.17 -28.55 -22.34
C MET A 181 -61.17 -28.37 -21.19
N MET A 182 -61.38 -27.12 -20.73
CA MET A 182 -62.31 -26.79 -19.66
C MET A 182 -63.69 -26.42 -20.20
N SER A 183 -64.74 -26.61 -19.40
CA SER A 183 -66.06 -26.09 -19.76
C SER A 183 -66.06 -24.54 -19.73
N PRO A 184 -66.96 -23.89 -20.49
CA PRO A 184 -67.01 -22.42 -20.56
C PRO A 184 -67.23 -21.74 -19.19
N GLU A 185 -67.93 -22.39 -18.26
CA GLU A 185 -68.16 -21.89 -16.89
C GLU A 185 -66.90 -22.00 -16.03
N GLU A 186 -66.15 -23.10 -16.14
CA GLU A 186 -64.89 -23.32 -15.42
C GLU A 186 -63.79 -22.38 -15.93
N ALA A 187 -63.69 -22.21 -17.25
CA ALA A 187 -62.72 -21.30 -17.86
C ALA A 187 -62.97 -19.83 -17.49
N ARG A 188 -64.26 -19.43 -17.38
CA ARG A 188 -64.65 -18.10 -16.89
C ARG A 188 -64.26 -17.90 -15.42
N HIS A 189 -64.46 -18.91 -14.58
CA HIS A 189 -64.18 -18.80 -13.14
C HIS A 189 -62.67 -18.79 -12.82
N VAL A 190 -61.90 -19.64 -13.49
CA VAL A 190 -60.46 -19.83 -13.20
C VAL A 190 -59.57 -18.82 -13.92
N PHE A 191 -59.90 -18.48 -15.18
CA PHE A 191 -59.04 -17.64 -16.02
C PHE A 191 -59.67 -16.30 -16.43
N GLY A 192 -60.91 -16.02 -16.02
CA GLY A 192 -61.58 -14.73 -16.30
C GLY A 192 -61.87 -14.47 -17.78
N VAL A 193 -61.89 -15.53 -18.62
CA VAL A 193 -62.01 -15.41 -20.07
C VAL A 193 -63.47 -15.15 -20.48
N GLN A 194 -63.74 -14.02 -21.14
CA GLN A 194 -65.05 -13.73 -21.73
C GLN A 194 -65.14 -14.36 -23.12
N PHE A 195 -65.89 -15.46 -23.25
CA PHE A 195 -66.28 -16.02 -24.54
C PHE A 195 -67.41 -15.18 -25.16
N PRO A 196 -67.36 -14.89 -26.48
CA PRO A 196 -68.37 -14.14 -27.21
C PRO A 196 -69.73 -14.85 -27.27
#